data_AF-A0A0C3QMD3-F1
#
_entry.id   AF-A0A0C3QMD3-F1
#
_cell.length_a   1.000
_cell.length_b   1.000
_cell.length_c   1.000
_cell.angle_alpha   90.00
_cell.angle_beta   90.00
_cell.angle_gamma   90.00
#
_symmetry.space_group_name_H-M   'P 1'
#
loop_
_entity.id
_entity.type
_entity.pdbx_description
1 polymer ?
#
loop_
_entity_poly.entity_id
_entity_poly.type
_entity_poly.pdbx_seq_one_letter_code
_entity_poly.pdbx_strand_id
1 'polypeptide(L)'
;ATVPEKKSGSEKDLARLEKVFKEVDEEQAARGSKLKEYKFDMKQVEAFRYRMNDALRAVTKNAIKEARLAEIKSELLKSEKLKAHFEDNPLDLDYLRHDQPLIPARVQPHMKDVPQYLLPRTAQSTTSETDLGFIPFSKGRGRGRGGHRAGRRGGPKDQRGKKKRDPLKHF
;
A
#
# COMPACT_ATOMS: atom_id res chain seq x y z
N ALA A 1 -33.78 10.34 -45.81
CA ALA A 1 -32.67 9.48 -45.36
C ALA A 1 -32.43 9.75 -43.89
N THR A 2 -32.91 8.86 -43.02
CA THR A 2 -32.82 9.02 -41.56
C THR A 2 -31.42 8.61 -41.14
N VAL A 3 -30.63 9.57 -40.66
CA VAL A 3 -29.26 9.33 -40.18
C VAL A 3 -29.34 8.42 -38.94
N PRO A 4 -28.60 7.29 -38.90
CA PRO A 4 -28.60 6.45 -37.70
C PRO A 4 -27.90 7.20 -36.57
N GLU A 5 -28.65 7.52 -35.52
CA GLU A 5 -28.10 8.08 -34.27
C GLU A 5 -27.04 7.12 -33.72
N LYS A 6 -25.79 7.59 -33.69
CA LYS A 6 -24.71 6.89 -33.00
C LYS A 6 -25.02 6.94 -31.51
N LYS A 7 -25.52 5.83 -30.96
CA LYS A 7 -25.67 5.65 -29.50
C LYS A 7 -24.39 6.07 -28.80
N SER A 8 -24.52 7.01 -27.87
CA SER A 8 -23.44 7.52 -27.02
C SER A 8 -22.76 6.37 -26.26
N GLY A 9 -21.47 6.50 -25.95
CA GLY A 9 -20.70 5.43 -25.30
C GLY A 9 -21.38 4.85 -24.05
N SER A 10 -22.05 5.71 -23.28
CA SER A 10 -22.80 5.34 -22.07
C SER A 10 -23.98 4.40 -22.31
N GLU A 11 -24.72 4.54 -23.42
CA GLU A 11 -25.88 3.69 -23.69
C GLU A 11 -25.48 2.26 -24.08
N LYS A 12 -24.34 2.13 -24.76
CA LYS A 12 -23.78 0.82 -25.12
C LYS A 12 -23.28 0.08 -23.90
N ASP A 13 -22.69 0.80 -22.96
CA ASP A 13 -22.22 0.24 -21.69
C ASP A 13 -23.39 -0.24 -20.83
N LEU A 14 -24.49 0.53 -20.74
CA LEU A 14 -25.70 0.10 -20.05
C LEU A 14 -26.30 -1.17 -20.66
N ALA A 15 -26.44 -1.24 -21.98
CA ALA A 15 -26.96 -2.43 -22.66
C ALA A 15 -26.05 -3.67 -22.45
N ARG A 16 -24.73 -3.47 -22.35
CA ARG A 16 -23.79 -4.55 -22.02
C ARG A 16 -23.96 -5.00 -20.57
N LEU A 17 -24.06 -4.06 -19.63
CA LEU A 17 -24.25 -4.36 -18.22
C LEU A 17 -25.57 -5.10 -17.96
N GLU A 18 -26.65 -4.74 -18.65
CA GLU A 18 -27.93 -5.44 -18.55
C GLU A 18 -27.85 -6.90 -19.02
N LYS A 19 -27.10 -7.18 -20.09
CA LYS A 19 -26.88 -8.54 -20.57
C LYS A 19 -26.09 -9.36 -19.55
N VAL A 20 -24.96 -8.82 -19.08
CA VAL A 20 -24.12 -9.46 -18.06
C VAL A 20 -24.91 -9.69 -16.77
N PHE A 21 -25.76 -8.75 -16.37
CA PHE A 21 -26.58 -8.89 -15.16
C PHE A 21 -27.55 -10.06 -15.27
N LYS A 22 -28.20 -10.25 -16.43
CA LYS A 22 -29.10 -11.39 -16.68
C LYS A 22 -28.36 -12.73 -16.65
N GLU A 23 -27.20 -12.80 -17.32
CA GLU A 23 -26.36 -14.00 -17.30
C GLU A 23 -25.96 -14.37 -15.87
N VAL A 24 -25.55 -13.39 -15.06
CA VAL A 24 -25.20 -13.61 -13.65
C VAL A 24 -26.41 -14.02 -12.82
N ASP A 25 -27.59 -13.44 -13.04
CA ASP A 25 -28.80 -13.82 -12.30
C ASP A 25 -29.22 -15.26 -12.59
N GLU A 26 -29.17 -15.68 -13.86
CA GLU A 26 -29.43 -17.07 -14.27
C GLU A 26 -28.41 -18.05 -13.66
N GLU A 27 -27.12 -17.71 -13.69
CA GLU A 27 -26.06 -18.51 -13.07
C GLU A 27 -26.21 -18.64 -11.55
N GLN A 28 -26.56 -17.55 -10.86
CA GLN A 28 -26.77 -17.55 -9.42
C GLN A 28 -28.04 -18.32 -9.05
N ALA A 29 -29.11 -18.16 -9.82
CA ALA A 29 -30.35 -18.91 -9.66
C ALA A 29 -30.15 -20.42 -9.86
N ALA A 30 -29.33 -20.82 -10.85
CA ALA A 30 -28.94 -22.22 -11.06
C ALA A 30 -28.14 -22.80 -9.87
N ARG A 31 -27.37 -21.96 -9.17
CA ARG A 31 -26.66 -22.30 -7.92
C ARG A 31 -27.54 -22.19 -6.66
N GLY A 32 -28.84 -21.89 -6.81
CA GLY A 32 -29.80 -21.76 -5.71
C GLY A 32 -29.68 -20.47 -4.89
N SER A 33 -28.91 -19.48 -5.37
CA SER A 33 -28.74 -18.18 -4.71
C SER A 33 -29.52 -17.10 -5.46
N LYS A 34 -30.21 -16.22 -4.72
CA LYS A 34 -30.94 -15.09 -5.32
C LYS A 34 -30.10 -13.81 -5.22
N LEU A 35 -29.92 -13.10 -6.32
CA LEU A 35 -29.36 -11.76 -6.30
C LEU A 35 -30.29 -10.85 -5.48
N LYS A 36 -29.74 -10.20 -4.46
CA LYS A 36 -30.43 -9.20 -3.66
C LYS A 36 -29.92 -7.83 -4.05
N GLU A 37 -30.86 -6.89 -4.14
CA GLU A 37 -30.52 -5.48 -4.27
C GLU A 37 -29.63 -5.05 -3.09
N TYR A 38 -28.48 -4.48 -3.41
CA TYR A 38 -27.58 -3.96 -2.41
C TYR A 38 -28.11 -2.63 -1.87
N LYS A 39 -28.76 -2.67 -0.71
CA LYS A 39 -29.20 -1.47 -0.01
C LYS A 39 -28.02 -0.86 0.73
N PHE A 40 -27.51 0.25 0.18
CA PHE A 40 -26.41 0.98 0.77
C PHE A 40 -26.91 1.90 1.90
N ASP A 41 -26.51 1.61 3.14
CA ASP A 41 -26.85 2.45 4.29
C ASP A 41 -25.88 3.63 4.38
N MET A 42 -26.32 4.78 3.87
CA MET A 42 -25.52 6.01 3.89
C MET A 42 -25.08 6.40 5.31
N LYS A 43 -25.85 6.06 6.35
CA LYS A 43 -25.54 6.39 7.76
C LYS A 43 -24.23 5.75 8.22
N GLN A 44 -23.90 4.57 7.71
CA GLN A 44 -22.65 3.87 8.03
C GLN A 44 -21.44 4.60 7.46
N VAL A 45 -21.61 5.29 6.33
CA VAL A 45 -20.56 6.06 5.66
C VAL A 45 -20.38 7.43 6.28
N GLU A 46 -21.43 8.01 6.87
CA GLU A 46 -21.35 9.35 7.46
C GLU A 46 -20.30 9.46 8.55
N ALA A 47 -20.08 8.37 9.30
CA ALA A 47 -19.03 8.29 10.30
C ALA A 47 -17.65 8.58 9.69
N PHE A 48 -17.36 8.09 8.48
CA PHE A 48 -16.07 8.27 7.80
C PHE A 48 -15.84 9.67 7.25
N ARG A 49 -16.86 10.54 7.21
CA ARG A 49 -16.76 11.88 6.59
C ARG A 49 -15.59 12.68 7.15
N TYR A 50 -15.43 12.72 8.47
CA TYR A 50 -14.35 13.53 9.05
C TYR A 50 -12.96 12.96 8.69
N ARG A 51 -12.81 11.63 8.60
CA ARG A 51 -11.54 10.99 8.22
C ARG A 51 -11.21 11.23 6.75
N MET A 52 -12.21 11.22 5.86
CA MET A 52 -12.02 11.65 4.47
C MET A 52 -11.66 13.12 4.37
N ASN A 53 -12.30 13.99 5.15
CA ASN A 53 -11.97 15.41 5.19
C ASN A 53 -10.53 15.65 5.68
N ASP A 54 -10.05 14.89 6.67
CA ASP A 54 -8.66 15.00 7.11
C ASP A 54 -7.68 14.59 6.01
N ALA A 55 -7.98 13.51 5.27
CA ALA A 55 -7.18 13.06 4.14
C ALA A 55 -7.16 14.11 3.02
N LEU A 56 -8.32 14.68 2.67
CA LEU A 56 -8.41 15.76 1.68
C LEU A 56 -7.62 16.99 2.11
N ARG A 57 -7.65 17.34 3.40
CA ARG A 57 -6.90 18.49 3.92
C ARG A 57 -5.39 18.28 3.91
N ALA A 58 -4.92 17.03 3.99
CA ALA A 58 -3.51 16.71 3.85
C ALA A 58 -2.99 16.90 2.41
N VAL A 59 -3.87 16.80 1.42
CA VAL A 59 -3.51 16.97 -0.01
C VAL A 59 -3.60 18.43 -0.40
N THR A 60 -2.46 19.13 -0.39
CA THR A 60 -2.37 20.53 -0.81
C THR A 60 -1.82 20.66 -2.24
N LYS A 61 -2.04 21.82 -2.89
CA LYS A 61 -1.46 22.10 -4.22
C LYS A 61 0.08 21.96 -4.24
N ASN A 62 0.74 22.30 -3.13
CA ASN A 62 2.20 22.16 -3.01
C ASN A 62 2.60 20.69 -2.91
N ALA A 63 1.89 19.89 -2.10
CA ALA A 63 2.13 18.45 -2.01
C ALA A 63 1.95 17.75 -3.37
N ILE A 64 0.98 18.17 -4.18
CA ILE A 64 0.78 17.64 -5.54
C ILE A 64 1.96 18.00 -6.44
N LYS A 65 2.44 19.25 -6.41
CA LYS A 65 3.58 19.68 -7.22
C LYS A 65 4.85 18.94 -6.82
N GLU A 66 5.12 18.83 -5.51
CA GLU A 66 6.28 18.11 -4.98
C GLU A 66 6.23 16.62 -5.34
N ALA A 67 5.07 15.98 -5.21
CA ALA A 67 4.87 14.59 -5.61
C ALA A 67 5.13 14.39 -7.12
N ARG A 68 4.64 15.32 -7.96
CA ARG A 68 4.86 15.27 -9.40
C ARG A 68 6.32 15.46 -9.78
N LEU A 69 7.03 16.38 -9.11
CA LEU A 69 8.46 16.56 -9.30
C LEU A 69 9.25 15.32 -8.88
N ALA A 70 8.87 14.68 -7.76
CA ALA A 70 9.50 13.44 -7.31
C ALA A 70 9.29 12.29 -8.30
N GLU A 71 8.07 12.16 -8.84
CA GLU A 71 7.73 11.19 -9.88
C GLU A 71 8.60 11.40 -11.13
N ILE A 72 8.64 12.62 -11.68
CA ILE A 72 9.44 12.96 -12.86
C ILE A 72 10.93 12.70 -12.61
N LYS A 73 11.49 13.07 -11.46
CA LYS A 73 12.88 12.76 -11.11
C LYS A 73 13.15 11.26 -11.13
N SER A 74 12.25 10.47 -10.55
CA SER A 74 12.37 9.02 -10.52
C SER A 74 12.28 8.40 -11.92
N GLU A 75 11.45 8.97 -12.80
CA GLU A 75 11.33 8.56 -14.20
C GLU A 75 12.58 8.91 -15.00
N LEU A 76 13.13 10.13 -14.84
CA LEU A 76 14.36 10.57 -15.51
C LEU A 76 15.53 9.64 -15.17
N LEU A 77 15.72 9.29 -13.89
CA LEU A 77 16.79 8.41 -13.45
C LEU A 77 16.60 6.95 -13.90
N LYS A 78 15.37 6.48 -14.09
CA LYS A 78 15.06 5.11 -14.52
C LYS A 78 14.98 4.96 -16.04
N SER A 79 14.80 6.06 -16.78
CA SER A 79 14.63 6.06 -18.23
C SER A 79 15.89 5.57 -18.94
N GLU A 80 15.75 4.52 -19.76
CA GLU A 80 16.86 3.96 -20.54
C GLU A 80 17.37 4.92 -21.61
N LYS A 81 16.47 5.74 -22.18
CA LYS A 81 16.81 6.71 -23.23
C LYS A 81 17.76 7.80 -22.74
N LEU A 82 17.70 8.13 -21.46
CA LEU A 82 18.49 9.21 -20.87
C LEU A 82 19.79 8.70 -20.23
N LYS A 83 19.94 7.38 -20.03
CA LYS A 83 21.18 6.81 -19.47
C LYS A 83 22.41 7.18 -20.30
N ALA A 84 22.34 7.03 -21.63
CA ALA A 84 23.43 7.40 -22.52
C ALA A 84 23.79 8.90 -22.42
N HIS A 85 22.78 9.78 -22.34
CA HIS A 85 23.00 11.23 -22.18
C HIS A 85 23.70 11.57 -20.86
N PHE A 86 23.38 10.84 -19.78
CA PHE A 86 24.01 11.03 -18.47
C PHE A 86 25.40 10.41 -18.36
N GLU A 87 25.74 9.43 -19.18
CA GLU A 87 27.11 8.92 -19.32
C GLU A 87 28.01 9.98 -19.97
N ASP A 88 27.49 10.67 -21.00
CA ASP A 88 28.21 11.76 -21.67
C ASP A 88 28.26 13.05 -20.83
N ASN A 89 27.24 13.29 -19.98
CA ASN A 89 27.12 14.48 -19.12
C ASN A 89 26.93 14.09 -17.64
N PRO A 90 28.02 13.74 -16.93
CA PRO A 90 27.93 13.29 -15.53
C PRO A 90 27.44 14.41 -14.58
N LEU A 91 27.71 15.67 -14.91
CA LEU A 91 27.29 16.82 -14.10
C LEU A 91 25.76 16.91 -13.96
N ASP A 92 25.01 16.62 -15.02
CA ASP A 92 23.54 16.68 -15.01
C ASP A 92 22.93 15.61 -14.09
N LEU A 93 23.54 14.43 -14.09
CA LEU A 93 23.17 13.34 -13.20
C LEU A 93 23.49 13.68 -11.73
N ASP A 94 24.62 14.34 -11.48
CA ASP A 94 24.97 14.83 -10.14
C ASP A 94 23.99 15.92 -9.68
N TYR A 95 23.59 16.85 -10.54
CA TYR A 95 22.55 17.83 -10.22
C TYR A 95 21.23 17.15 -9.83
N LEU A 96 20.80 16.12 -10.56
CA LEU A 96 19.56 15.39 -10.24
C LEU A 96 19.64 14.61 -8.92
N ARG A 97 20.83 14.16 -8.51
CA ARG A 97 21.07 13.43 -7.25
C ARG A 97 21.26 14.34 -6.04
N HIS A 98 21.85 15.52 -6.24
CA HIS A 98 22.18 16.46 -5.18
C HIS A 98 21.13 17.53 -4.93
N ASP A 99 20.15 17.68 -5.84
CA ASP A 99 19.03 18.57 -5.61
C ASP A 99 18.31 18.21 -4.30
N GLN A 100 17.80 19.23 -3.60
CA GLN A 100 17.24 19.08 -2.25
C GLN A 100 16.27 17.90 -2.21
N PRO A 101 16.41 16.99 -1.22
CA PRO A 101 15.48 15.89 -1.07
C PRO A 101 14.09 16.50 -0.92
N LEU A 102 13.22 16.23 -1.90
CA LEU A 102 11.82 16.62 -1.83
C LEU A 102 11.28 16.00 -0.55
N ILE A 103 11.00 16.83 0.45
CA ILE A 103 10.50 16.35 1.73
C ILE A 103 9.20 15.63 1.39
N PRO A 104 9.10 14.31 1.62
CA PRO A 104 7.87 13.62 1.32
C PRO A 104 6.77 14.30 2.13
N ALA A 105 5.67 14.64 1.47
CA ALA A 105 4.53 15.26 2.13
C ALA A 105 4.22 14.46 3.40
N ARG A 106 4.20 15.13 4.55
CA ARG A 106 4.13 14.47 5.86
C ARG A 106 2.85 13.64 5.96
N VAL A 107 2.96 12.34 5.67
CA VAL A 107 1.85 11.41 5.80
C VAL A 107 1.60 11.18 7.27
N GLN A 108 0.41 11.51 7.74
CA GLN A 108 0.03 11.27 9.12
C GLN A 108 -0.09 9.76 9.35
N PRO A 109 0.69 9.13 10.26
CA PRO A 109 0.71 7.68 10.41
C PRO A 109 -0.66 7.07 10.74
N HIS A 110 -1.47 7.81 11.52
CA HIS A 110 -2.80 7.40 11.95
C HIS A 110 -3.89 7.55 10.86
N MET A 111 -3.55 8.05 9.67
CA MET A 111 -4.43 8.01 8.50
C MET A 111 -4.40 6.65 7.79
N LYS A 112 -3.41 5.80 8.11
CA LYS A 112 -3.31 4.45 7.53
C LYS A 112 -4.38 3.52 8.08
N ASP A 113 -4.73 3.69 9.34
CA ASP A 113 -5.67 2.83 10.05
C ASP A 113 -7.01 3.54 10.27
N VAL A 114 -8.09 2.78 10.08
CA VAL A 114 -9.45 3.23 10.41
C VAL A 114 -9.65 3.05 11.92
N PRO A 115 -9.95 4.11 12.68
CA PRO A 115 -10.24 3.97 14.11
C PRO A 115 -11.40 3.03 14.38
N GLN A 116 -11.31 2.27 15.47
CA GLN A 116 -12.32 1.28 15.86
C GLN A 116 -13.73 1.88 15.96
N TYR A 117 -13.85 3.14 16.38
CA TYR A 117 -15.14 3.82 16.53
C TYR A 117 -15.81 4.22 15.20
N LEU A 118 -15.10 4.13 14.06
CA LEU A 118 -15.67 4.28 12.72
C LEU A 118 -16.20 2.98 12.14
N LEU A 119 -15.72 1.84 12.65
CA LEU A 119 -16.10 0.54 12.10
C LEU A 119 -17.52 0.20 12.54
N PRO A 120 -18.38 -0.27 11.62
CA PRO A 120 -19.68 -0.80 12.02
C PRO A 120 -19.47 -2.01 12.95
N ARG A 121 -20.37 -2.21 13.92
CA ARG A 121 -20.27 -3.30 14.91
C ARG A 121 -20.08 -4.68 14.28
N THR A 122 -20.58 -4.87 13.06
CA THR A 122 -20.42 -6.09 12.25
C THR A 122 -19.00 -6.32 11.75
N ALA A 123 -18.21 -5.26 11.56
CA ALA A 123 -16.80 -5.31 11.17
C ALA A 123 -15.84 -5.22 12.37
N GLN A 124 -16.32 -4.80 13.54
CA GLN A 124 -15.52 -4.80 14.77
C GLN A 124 -15.25 -6.22 15.28
N SER A 125 -16.17 -7.18 15.07
CA SER A 125 -16.02 -8.56 15.53
C SER A 125 -14.92 -9.35 14.82
N THR A 126 -14.48 -8.91 13.64
CA THR A 126 -13.36 -9.53 12.90
C THR A 126 -12.00 -8.98 13.33
N THR A 127 -11.97 -7.85 14.06
CA THR A 127 -10.74 -7.18 14.52
C THR A 127 -10.56 -7.23 16.03
N SER A 128 -11.63 -7.46 16.81
CA SER A 128 -11.53 -7.91 18.18
C SER A 128 -10.98 -9.33 18.18
N GLU A 129 -9.75 -9.48 18.63
CA GLU A 129 -9.11 -10.69 19.17
C GLU A 129 -10.08 -11.86 19.37
N THR A 130 -10.45 -12.51 18.27
CA THR A 130 -10.88 -13.90 18.36
C THR A 130 -9.57 -14.65 18.39
N ASP A 131 -9.38 -15.43 19.46
CA ASP A 131 -8.34 -16.46 19.62
C ASP A 131 -8.39 -17.44 18.44
N LEU A 132 -8.01 -16.97 17.25
CA LEU A 132 -7.71 -17.82 16.13
C LEU A 132 -6.28 -18.29 16.40
N GLY A 133 -6.21 -19.41 17.15
CA GLY A 133 -4.98 -20.04 17.56
C GLY A 133 -3.95 -20.09 16.42
N PHE A 134 -2.69 -19.87 16.78
CA PHE A 134 -1.53 -19.83 15.90
C PHE A 134 -1.58 -20.94 14.83
N ILE A 135 -1.80 -20.57 13.57
CA ILE A 135 -1.72 -21.49 12.43
C ILE A 135 -0.24 -21.55 12.02
N PRO A 136 0.49 -22.65 12.27
CA PRO A 136 1.89 -22.73 11.88
C PRO A 136 1.97 -22.73 10.35
N PHE A 137 2.67 -21.75 9.78
CA PHE A 137 3.11 -21.84 8.40
C PHE A 137 4.03 -23.06 8.26
N SER A 138 3.53 -24.16 7.69
CA SER A 138 4.36 -25.31 7.39
C SER A 138 5.33 -24.94 6.27
N LYS A 139 6.51 -24.43 6.63
CA LYS A 139 7.65 -24.47 5.72
C LYS A 139 7.93 -25.94 5.43
N GLY A 140 7.68 -26.35 4.18
CA GLY A 140 8.07 -27.66 3.68
C GLY A 140 9.51 -27.93 4.08
N ARG A 141 9.74 -29.06 4.76
CA ARG A 141 11.06 -29.50 5.21
C ARG A 141 11.92 -29.82 3.99
N GLY A 142 12.53 -28.78 3.42
CA GLY A 142 13.67 -28.87 2.53
C GLY A 142 14.86 -29.42 3.31
N ARG A 143 15.19 -30.66 3.02
CA ARG A 143 16.34 -31.42 3.50
C ARG A 143 17.61 -30.76 2.95
N GLY A 144 18.49 -30.26 3.81
CA GLY A 144 19.80 -29.76 3.36
C GLY A 144 20.71 -29.23 4.46
N ARG A 145 21.76 -30.00 4.78
CA ARG A 145 23.10 -29.64 5.31
C ARG A 145 23.11 -28.79 6.61
N GLY A 146 23.67 -29.22 7.73
CA GLY A 146 24.85 -30.05 7.97
C GLY A 146 25.76 -29.31 8.96
N GLY A 147 26.18 -29.97 10.04
CA GLY A 147 27.13 -29.46 11.06
C GLY A 147 26.49 -28.46 12.05
N HIS A 148 26.54 -28.61 13.37
CA HIS A 148 27.65 -29.07 14.19
C HIS A 148 27.14 -29.79 15.45
N ARG A 149 27.62 -31.02 15.66
CA ARG A 149 27.77 -31.63 16.98
C ARG A 149 29.18 -31.31 17.47
N ALA A 150 29.28 -30.41 18.45
CA ALA A 150 30.33 -30.33 19.45
C ALA A 150 29.72 -29.48 20.57
N GLY A 151 29.37 -29.99 21.74
CA GLY A 151 30.29 -30.67 22.65
C GLY A 151 30.83 -29.63 23.62
N ARG A 152 30.49 -29.80 24.91
CA ARG A 152 31.19 -29.30 26.11
C ARG A 152 30.56 -28.13 26.90
N ARG A 153 29.72 -28.52 27.87
CA ARG A 153 29.88 -28.35 29.33
C ARG A 153 30.40 -26.98 29.85
N GLY A 154 29.48 -26.23 30.45
CA GLY A 154 29.53 -25.57 31.76
C GLY A 154 30.82 -24.88 32.28
N GLY A 155 30.68 -23.59 32.60
CA GLY A 155 31.52 -22.84 33.54
C GLY A 155 31.19 -21.33 33.57
N PRO A 156 30.90 -20.69 34.73
CA PRO A 156 30.51 -19.27 34.82
C PRO A 156 31.64 -18.34 35.28
N LYS A 157 31.39 -17.00 35.21
CA LYS A 157 32.21 -15.81 35.62
C LYS A 157 33.04 -15.20 34.47
N ASP A 158 33.27 -13.89 34.35
CA ASP A 158 33.07 -12.74 35.23
C ASP A 158 33.05 -11.42 34.42
N GLN A 159 32.45 -10.42 35.04
CA GLN A 159 32.51 -8.95 34.92
C GLN A 159 33.53 -8.20 34.03
N ARG A 160 33.08 -6.97 33.67
CA ARG A 160 33.78 -5.65 33.55
C ARG A 160 34.13 -5.13 32.15
N GLY A 161 33.75 -3.87 31.93
CA GLY A 161 34.62 -2.92 31.22
C GLY A 161 33.98 -1.99 30.19
N LYS A 162 33.09 -1.09 30.61
CA LYS A 162 32.78 0.13 29.84
C LYS A 162 34.07 0.91 29.58
N LYS A 163 34.52 1.05 28.33
CA LYS A 163 35.51 2.06 27.94
C LYS A 163 34.82 3.16 27.13
N LYS A 164 34.64 4.30 27.78
CA LYS A 164 34.32 5.60 27.18
C LYS A 164 35.42 5.93 26.17
N ARG A 165 35.04 6.26 24.93
CA ARG A 165 35.97 6.80 23.94
C ARG A 165 36.22 8.27 24.27
N ASP A 166 37.48 8.67 24.20
CA ASP A 166 38.02 9.96 24.60
C ASP A 166 37.71 11.03 23.52
N PRO A 167 36.96 12.10 23.83
CA PRO A 167 36.54 13.09 22.84
C PRO A 167 37.65 14.04 22.36
N LEU A 168 38.89 13.95 22.86
CA LEU A 168 40.03 14.74 22.34
C LEU A 168 40.80 14.07 21.18
N LYS A 169 40.36 12.90 20.70
CA LYS A 169 41.02 12.18 19.60
C LYS A 169 40.42 12.39 18.21
N HIS A 170 39.40 13.24 18.10
CA HIS A 170 38.88 13.70 16.81
C HIS A 170 38.60 15.20 16.89
N PHE A 171 39.62 15.97 16.57
CA PHE A 171 39.53 17.31 16.01
C PHE A 171 40.30 17.32 14.70
#